data_AF-A0A527YLD1-F1
#
_entry.id   AF-A0A527YLD1-F1
#
_cell.length_a   1.000
_cell.length_b   1.000
_cell.length_c   1.000
_cell.angle_alpha   90.00
_cell.angle_beta   90.00
_cell.angle_gamma   90.00
#
_symmetry.space_group_name_H-M   'P 1'
#
loop_
_entity.id
_entity.type
_entity.pdbx_description
1 polymer ?
#
loop_
_entity_poly.entity_id
_entity_poly.type
_entity_poly.pdbx_seq_one_letter_code
_entity_poly.pdbx_strand_id
1 'polypeptide(L)'
;EPAPPCKFHNYWSIRTPPGWSCLFLPPLNRPAQPFECVAGIVDTDTYAAHIHFPFFATAPDGLYVIEKATPLVQVIPFRREDSALK
;
A
#
# COMPACT_ATOMS: atom_id res chain seq x y z
N GLU A 1 -13.13 21.30 9.92
CA GLU A 1 -12.75 20.76 8.60
C GLU A 1 -12.15 19.36 8.79
N PRO A 2 -12.32 18.40 7.87
CA PRO A 2 -11.69 17.09 8.01
C PRO A 2 -10.16 17.22 7.95
N ALA A 3 -9.45 16.42 8.75
CA ALA A 3 -8.00 16.38 8.70
C ALA A 3 -7.51 15.95 7.29
N PRO A 4 -6.40 16.50 6.79
CA PRO A 4 -5.83 16.07 5.52
C PRO A 4 -5.53 14.55 5.55
N PRO A 5 -5.75 13.82 4.44
CA PRO A 5 -5.48 12.40 4.39
C PRO A 5 -3.98 12.14 4.55
N CYS A 6 -3.62 11.28 5.51
CA CYS A 6 -2.25 10.84 5.73
C CYS A 6 -1.84 9.78 4.72
N LYS A 7 -0.63 9.90 4.17
CA LYS A 7 -0.04 8.89 3.28
C LYS A 7 1.48 8.82 3.43
N PHE A 8 2.03 7.62 3.29
CA PHE A 8 3.47 7.45 3.12
C PHE A 8 3.85 7.75 1.67
N HIS A 9 4.85 8.63 1.51
CA HIS A 9 5.43 8.92 0.20
C HIS A 9 6.44 7.83 -0.16
N ASN A 10 5.99 6.92 -1.02
CA ASN A 10 6.86 6.01 -1.72
C ASN A 10 7.46 6.70 -2.97
N TYR A 11 8.75 6.54 -3.21
CA TYR A 11 9.45 7.13 -4.36
C TYR A 11 9.73 6.11 -5.48
N TRP A 12 9.02 4.99 -5.44
CA TRP A 12 9.18 3.89 -6.40
C TRP A 12 7.95 3.82 -7.31
N SER A 13 8.20 3.69 -8.60
CA SER A 13 7.22 3.21 -9.57
C SER A 13 7.37 1.69 -9.70
N ILE A 14 6.25 0.97 -9.79
CA ILE A 14 6.23 -0.49 -9.99
C ILE A 14 5.64 -0.74 -11.37
N ARG A 15 6.33 -1.55 -12.17
CA ARG A 15 5.96 -1.86 -13.54
C ARG A 15 5.79 -3.37 -13.72
N THR A 16 4.71 -3.76 -14.36
CA THR A 16 4.42 -5.16 -14.72
C THR A 16 4.15 -5.27 -16.23
N PRO A 17 4.20 -6.47 -16.82
CA PRO A 17 3.81 -6.66 -18.22
C PRO A 17 2.35 -6.29 -18.47
N PRO A 18 1.95 -6.02 -19.73
CA PRO A 18 0.56 -5.74 -20.08
C PRO A 18 -0.43 -6.78 -19.52
N GLY A 19 -1.56 -6.32 -18.98
CA GLY A 19 -2.60 -7.18 -18.41
C GLY A 19 -2.44 -7.51 -16.91
N TRP A 20 -1.38 -7.01 -16.27
CA TRP A 20 -1.10 -7.27 -14.86
C TRP A 20 -1.46 -6.07 -13.97
N SER A 21 -1.84 -6.39 -12.74
CA SER A 21 -2.01 -5.44 -11.65
C SER A 21 -1.28 -5.94 -10.42
N CYS A 22 -1.05 -5.04 -9.46
CA CYS A 22 -0.51 -5.41 -8.15
C CYS A 22 -1.52 -5.07 -7.06
N LEU A 23 -1.76 -6.02 -6.17
CA LEU A 23 -2.42 -5.76 -4.89
C LEU A 23 -1.36 -5.28 -3.88
N PHE A 24 -1.60 -4.11 -3.31
CA PHE A 24 -0.88 -3.55 -2.19
C PHE A 24 -1.72 -3.73 -0.95
N LEU A 25 -1.16 -4.26 0.12
CA LEU A 25 -1.89 -4.53 1.36
C LEU A 25 -0.95 -4.46 2.57
N PRO A 26 -1.46 -4.33 3.81
CA PRO A 26 -0.65 -4.52 5.01
C PRO A 26 0.11 -5.86 4.97
N PRO A 27 1.34 -5.93 5.48
CA PRO A 27 2.10 -7.17 5.51
C PRO A 27 1.34 -8.29 6.25
N LEU A 28 1.10 -9.41 5.57
CA LEU A 28 0.39 -10.54 6.16
C LEU A 28 1.22 -11.21 7.27
N ASN A 29 0.55 -11.68 8.32
CA ASN A 29 1.16 -12.44 9.42
C ASN A 29 2.32 -11.69 10.12
N ARG A 30 2.16 -10.39 10.36
CA ARG A 30 3.13 -9.58 11.14
C ARG A 30 2.47 -8.91 12.35
N PRO A 31 3.25 -8.54 13.37
CA PRO A 31 2.75 -7.74 14.49
C PRO A 31 2.13 -6.42 14.01
N ALA A 32 1.05 -6.02 14.66
CA ALA A 32 0.38 -4.75 14.39
C ALA A 32 1.35 -3.56 14.53
N GLN A 33 1.18 -2.58 13.66
CA GLN A 33 1.88 -1.30 13.69
C GLN A 33 0.94 -0.22 14.23
N PRO A 34 1.44 0.96 14.66
CA PRO A 34 0.59 2.08 15.08
C PRO A 34 -0.19 2.73 13.91
N PHE A 35 -0.07 2.15 12.71
CA PHE A 35 -0.80 2.53 11.52
C PHE A 35 -1.21 1.27 10.74
N GLU A 36 -2.17 1.43 9.83
CA GLU A 36 -2.53 0.41 8.86
C GLU A 36 -2.67 1.04 7.46
N CYS A 37 -1.87 0.57 6.51
CA CYS A 37 -1.98 1.01 5.12
C CYS A 37 -3.27 0.46 4.49
N VAL A 38 -3.95 1.29 3.71
CA VAL A 38 -5.16 0.88 3.00
C VAL A 38 -4.79 -0.08 1.87
N ALA A 39 -5.48 -1.22 1.79
CA ALA A 39 -5.29 -2.15 0.69
C ALA A 39 -5.85 -1.56 -0.62
N GLY A 40 -5.15 -1.78 -1.73
CA GLY A 40 -5.53 -1.23 -3.03
C GLY A 40 -4.89 -1.96 -4.19
N ILE A 41 -5.59 -1.96 -5.31
CA ILE A 41 -5.09 -2.52 -6.58
C ILE A 41 -4.61 -1.35 -7.44
N VAL A 42 -3.43 -1.51 -8.03
CA VAL A 42 -2.92 -0.58 -9.03
C VAL A 42 -2.57 -1.35 -10.29
N ASP A 43 -3.08 -0.87 -11.42
CA ASP A 43 -2.73 -1.34 -12.76
C ASP A 43 -1.32 -0.89 -13.10
N THR A 44 -0.35 -1.65 -12.59
CA THR A 44 1.09 -1.34 -12.69
C THR A 44 1.64 -1.55 -14.11
N ASP A 45 0.84 -2.08 -15.03
CA ASP A 45 1.16 -2.14 -16.45
C ASP A 45 1.02 -0.77 -17.15
N THR A 46 0.17 0.11 -16.63
CA THR A 46 -0.14 1.43 -17.22
C THR A 46 0.18 2.59 -16.29
N TYR A 47 0.10 2.40 -14.98
CA TYR A 47 0.39 3.44 -13.99
C TYR A 47 1.90 3.68 -13.84
N ALA A 48 2.38 4.85 -14.24
CA ALA A 48 3.81 5.18 -14.26
C ALA A 48 4.27 6.06 -13.09
N ALA A 49 3.35 6.69 -12.35
CA ALA A 49 3.69 7.60 -11.26
C ALA A 49 4.10 6.86 -9.98
N HIS A 50 4.61 7.60 -9.00
CA HIS A 50 4.92 7.07 -7.69
C HIS A 50 3.65 6.60 -6.96
N ILE A 51 3.64 5.37 -6.46
CA ILE A 51 2.49 4.78 -5.77
C ILE A 51 2.59 5.06 -4.28
N HIS A 52 1.91 6.11 -3.79
CA HIS A 52 1.86 6.43 -2.36
C HIS A 52 0.88 5.54 -1.60
N PHE A 53 1.08 5.40 -0.28
CA PHE A 53 0.27 4.49 0.56
C PHE A 53 -0.55 5.28 1.59
N PRO A 54 -1.85 5.52 1.33
CA PRO A 54 -2.77 6.02 2.34
C PRO A 54 -2.82 5.08 3.55
N PHE A 55 -2.98 5.62 4.75
CA PHE A 55 -3.07 4.82 5.96
C PHE A 55 -3.99 5.44 7.01
N PHE A 56 -4.44 4.60 7.94
CA PHE A 56 -5.11 5.02 9.17
C PHE A 56 -4.14 4.90 10.35
N ALA A 57 -4.12 5.91 11.22
CA ALA A 57 -3.51 5.75 12.53
C ALA A 57 -4.43 4.86 13.38
N THR A 58 -3.89 3.77 13.92
CA THR A 58 -4.67 2.76 14.65
C THR A 58 -4.38 2.74 16.15
N ALA A 59 -3.27 3.37 16.57
CA ALA A 59 -2.93 3.53 17.97
C ALA A 59 -3.68 4.72 18.59
N PRO A 60 -3.83 4.74 19.95
CA PRO A 60 -4.30 5.92 20.67
C PRO A 60 -3.48 7.18 20.37
N ASP A 61 -3.99 8.36 20.71
CA ASP A 61 -3.24 9.60 20.54
C ASP A 61 -1.91 9.57 21.31
N GLY A 62 -0.82 9.85 20.61
CA GLY A 62 0.52 9.79 21.19
C GLY A 62 1.64 9.93 20.15
N LEU A 63 2.88 9.85 20.64
CA LEU A 63 4.08 9.83 19.80
C LEU A 63 4.54 8.38 19.63
N TYR A 64 4.64 7.94 18.38
CA TYR A 64 5.08 6.60 18.02
C TYR A 64 6.30 6.68 17.11
N VAL A 65 7.23 5.74 17.27
CA VAL A 65 8.38 5.57 16.39
C VAL A 65 8.11 4.41 15.44
N ILE A 66 8.23 4.67 14.14
CA ILE A 66 8.26 3.62 13.12
C ILE A 66 9.72 3.37 12.80
N GLU A 67 10.22 2.21 13.20
CA GLU A 67 11.62 1.85 12.99
C GLU A 67 11.97 1.81 11.50
N LYS A 68 13.19 2.21 11.15
CA LYS A 68 13.70 2.10 9.79
C LYS A 68 13.58 0.65 9.30
N ALA A 69 13.21 0.48 8.04
CA ALA A 69 12.96 -0.82 7.41
C ALA A 69 11.73 -1.58 7.93
N THR A 70 10.88 -0.95 8.74
CA THR A 70 9.52 -1.46 8.99
C THR A 70 8.78 -1.60 7.65
N PRO A 71 8.31 -2.80 7.28
CA PRO A 71 7.56 -2.98 6.04
C PRO A 71 6.22 -2.24 6.09
N LEU A 72 5.97 -1.34 5.13
CA LEU A 72 4.72 -0.59 5.06
C LEU A 72 3.59 -1.36 4.37
N VAL A 73 3.93 -2.07 3.28
CA VAL A 73 3.00 -2.88 2.48
C VAL A 73 3.68 -4.13 1.96
N GLN A 74 2.88 -5.16 1.69
CA GLN A 74 3.23 -6.29 0.84
C GLN A 74 2.64 -6.06 -0.55
N VAL A 75 3.36 -6.47 -1.59
CA VAL A 75 2.94 -6.32 -2.99
C VAL A 75 2.77 -7.69 -3.61
N ILE A 76 1.60 -7.98 -4.16
CA ILE A 76 1.26 -9.26 -4.79
C ILE A 76 0.85 -8.99 -6.24
N PRO A 77 1.69 -9.33 -7.24
CA PRO A 77 1.32 -9.21 -8.64
C PRO A 77 0.35 -10.32 -9.03
N PHE A 78 -0.62 -9.98 -9.89
CA PHE A 78 -1.56 -10.95 -10.45
C PHE A 78 -1.97 -10.55 -11.88
N ARG A 79 -2.37 -11.53 -12.68
CA ARG A 79 -3.00 -11.29 -13.97
C ARG A 79 -4.46 -10.95 -13.76
N ARG A 80 -4.96 -9.87 -14.35
CA ARG A 80 -6.37 -9.48 -14.22
C ARG A 80 -7.32 -10.56 -14.73
N GLU A 81 -6.94 -11.27 -15.80
CA GLU A 81 -7.74 -12.36 -16.41
C GLU A 81 -7.97 -13.56 -15.48
N ASP A 82 -7.02 -13.85 -14.59
CA ASP A 82 -7.10 -14.96 -13.64
C ASP A 82 -7.85 -14.57 -12.36
N SER A 83 -8.16 -13.28 -12.19
CA SER A 83 -8.81 -12.77 -11.00
C SER A 83 -10.33 -12.74 -11.16
N ALA A 84 -11.06 -13.10 -10.11
CA ALA A 84 -12.50 -12.85 -10.03
C ALA A 84 -12.84 -11.37 -9.76
N LEU A 85 -11.82 -10.52 -9.68
CA LEU A 85 -11.92 -9.09 -9.41
C LEU A 85 -12.22 -8.40 -10.75
N LYS A 86 -13.49 -8.02 -10.95
CA LYS A 86 -13.93 -7.21 -12.09
C LYS A 86 -13.93 -5.73 -11.73
#